data_AF-A0A176RWI0-F1
#
_entry.id   AF-A0A176RWI0-F1
#
_cell.length_a   1.000
_cell.length_b   1.000
_cell.length_c   1.000
_cell.angle_alpha   90.00
_cell.angle_beta   90.00
_cell.angle_gamma   90.00
#
_symmetry.space_group_name_H-M   'P 1'
#
loop_
_entity.id
_entity.type
_entity.pdbx_description
1 polymer ?
#
loop_
_entity_poly.entity_id
_entity_poly.type
_entity_poly.pdbx_seq_one_letter_code
_entity_poly.pdbx_strand_id
1 'polypeptide(L)'
;MHNGMLKTLEEVVAFYNQGGGEDRNKDPLLKPLNLTEAEQNDLIAFLLALSGEPLTTAEYVWTDEFPTEYEVIEDWRNVRN
;
A
#
# COMPACT_ATOMS: atom_id res chain seq x y z
N MET A 1 -5.73 -1.41 -4.58
CA MET A 1 -5.81 0.03 -4.27
C MET A 1 -4.46 0.69 -4.54
N HIS A 2 -4.21 1.12 -5.77
CA HIS A 2 -2.91 1.74 -6.10
C HIS A 2 -2.79 3.19 -5.58
N ASN A 3 -3.91 3.75 -5.12
CA ASN A 3 -4.06 5.15 -4.71
C ASN A 3 -4.07 5.33 -3.18
N GLY A 4 -3.83 4.27 -2.40
CA GLY A 4 -3.79 4.35 -0.93
C GLY A 4 -5.13 4.67 -0.25
N MET A 5 -6.28 4.40 -0.90
CA MET A 5 -7.58 4.76 -0.33
C MET A 5 -8.03 3.92 0.87
N LEU A 6 -7.38 2.78 1.14
CA LEU A 6 -7.59 1.98 2.36
C LEU A 6 -6.37 2.13 3.25
N LYS A 7 -6.61 2.41 4.53
CA LYS A 7 -5.58 2.77 5.51
C LYS A 7 -4.95 1.57 6.18
N THR A 8 -5.70 0.48 6.38
CA THR A 8 -5.24 -0.66 7.16
C THR A 8 -5.36 -1.98 6.40
N LEU A 9 -4.64 -3.00 6.86
CA LEU A 9 -4.68 -4.34 6.27
C LEU A 9 -6.07 -4.98 6.46
N GLU A 10 -6.71 -4.73 7.60
CA GLU A 10 -8.07 -5.17 7.93
C GLU A 10 -9.08 -4.61 6.93
N GLU A 11 -8.98 -3.33 6.57
CA GLU A 11 -9.84 -2.70 5.56
C GLU A 11 -9.68 -3.35 4.18
N VAL A 12 -8.45 -3.74 3.82
CA VAL A 12 -8.17 -4.47 2.56
C VAL A 12 -8.80 -5.86 2.59
N VAL A 13 -8.64 -6.60 3.69
CA VAL A 13 -9.23 -7.94 3.83
C VAL A 13 -10.76 -7.86 3.79
N ALA A 14 -11.36 -6.92 4.53
CA ALA A 14 -12.81 -6.72 4.54
C ALA A 14 -13.35 -6.33 3.16
N PHE A 15 -12.63 -5.49 2.41
CA PHE A 15 -13.00 -5.10 1.04
C PHE A 15 -13.13 -6.31 0.11
N TYR A 16 -12.17 -7.24 0.15
CA TYR A 16 -12.23 -8.46 -0.67
C TYR A 16 -13.22 -9.49 -0.12
N ASN A 17 -13.42 -9.55 1.20
CA ASN A 17 -14.46 -10.40 1.78
C ASN A 17 -15.87 -9.99 1.30
N GLN A 18 -16.07 -8.70 1.01
CA GLN A 18 -17.30 -8.15 0.41
C GLN A 18 -17.36 -8.29 -1.12
N GLY A 19 -16.35 -8.89 -1.76
CA GLY A 19 -16.31 -9.10 -3.22
C GLY A 19 -15.59 -8.02 -4.02
N GLY A 20 -14.78 -7.17 -3.37
CA GLY A 20 -13.84 -6.28 -4.06
C GLY A 20 -14.47 -5.01 -4.66
N GLY A 21 -15.55 -4.51 -4.06
CA GLY A 21 -16.19 -3.24 -4.46
C GLY A 21 -16.82 -3.28 -5.85
N GLU A 22 -17.12 -2.10 -6.40
CA GLU A 22 -17.71 -1.93 -7.73
C GLU A 22 -16.68 -1.27 -8.66
N ASP A 23 -16.40 -1.94 -9.79
CA ASP A 23 -15.52 -1.42 -10.84
C ASP A 23 -16.00 -1.93 -12.21
N ARG A 24 -15.88 -1.10 -13.25
CA ARG A 24 -16.30 -1.44 -14.61
C ARG A 24 -15.52 -2.62 -15.19
N ASN A 25 -14.29 -2.84 -14.72
CA ASN A 25 -13.40 -3.91 -15.16
C ASN A 25 -13.27 -5.02 -14.11
N LYS A 26 -14.18 -5.10 -13.13
CA LYS A 26 -14.17 -6.15 -12.10
C LYS A 26 -14.37 -7.52 -12.75
N ASP A 27 -13.49 -8.46 -12.43
CA ASP A 27 -13.63 -9.85 -12.88
C ASP A 27 -14.86 -10.50 -12.21
N PRO A 28 -15.73 -11.23 -12.94
CA PRO A 28 -16.90 -11.91 -12.38
C PRO A 28 -16.60 -12.92 -11.27
N LEU A 29 -15.36 -13.41 -11.16
CA LEU A 29 -14.94 -14.31 -10.09
C LEU A 29 -14.77 -13.59 -8.74
N LEU A 30 -14.63 -12.27 -8.72
CA LEU A 30 -14.58 -11.47 -7.50
C LEU A 30 -16.00 -11.34 -6.93
N LYS A 31 -16.28 -12.18 -5.93
CA LYS A 31 -17.56 -12.29 -5.22
C LYS A 31 -17.32 -12.35 -3.72
N PRO A 32 -18.33 -12.07 -2.88
CA PRO A 32 -18.20 -12.17 -1.44
C PRO A 32 -17.66 -13.54 -1.02
N LEU A 33 -16.66 -13.52 -0.15
CA LEU A 33 -16.00 -14.73 0.34
C LEU A 33 -16.73 -15.33 1.55
N ASN A 34 -17.51 -14.50 2.26
CA ASN A 34 -18.25 -14.86 3.47
C ASN A 34 -17.36 -15.43 4.57
N LEU A 35 -16.13 -14.93 4.68
CA LEU A 35 -15.23 -15.26 5.77
C LEU A 35 -15.83 -14.74 7.09
N THR A 36 -15.76 -15.59 8.11
CA THR A 36 -16.03 -15.20 9.49
C THR A 36 -15.00 -14.18 9.98
N GLU A 37 -15.29 -13.55 11.13
CA GLU A 37 -14.32 -12.67 11.78
C GLU A 37 -13.04 -13.42 12.16
N ALA A 38 -13.17 -14.66 12.65
CA ALA A 38 -12.04 -15.52 12.99
C ALA A 38 -11.16 -15.82 11.77
N GLU A 39 -11.75 -16.23 10.64
CA GLU A 39 -10.99 -16.53 9.42
C GLU A 39 -10.31 -15.29 8.82
N GLN A 40 -10.94 -14.11 8.93
CA GLN A 40 -10.29 -12.86 8.52
C GLN A 40 -9.09 -12.55 9.41
N ASN A 41 -9.21 -12.73 10.72
CA ASN A 41 -8.10 -12.53 11.66
C ASN A 41 -6.95 -13.52 11.41
N ASP A 42 -7.27 -14.79 11.10
CA ASP A 42 -6.27 -15.79 10.74
C ASP A 42 -5.53 -15.41 9.44
N LEU A 43 -6.25 -14.89 8.43
CA LEU A 43 -5.65 -14.38 7.20
C LEU A 43 -4.76 -13.17 7.47
N ILE A 44 -5.20 -12.22 8.30
CA ILE A 44 -4.40 -11.06 8.69
C ILE A 44 -3.12 -11.52 9.39
N ALA A 45 -3.21 -12.45 10.33
CA ALA A 45 -2.06 -13.02 11.02
C ALA A 45 -1.07 -13.70 10.06
N PHE A 46 -1.58 -14.48 9.10
CA PHE A 46 -0.76 -15.08 8.05
C PHE A 46 -0.03 -14.01 7.22
N LEU A 47 -0.73 -12.97 6.78
CA LEU A 47 -0.13 -11.90 5.97
C LEU A 47 0.93 -11.09 6.74
N LEU A 48 0.70 -10.83 8.03
CA LEU A 48 1.68 -10.18 8.91
C LEU A 48 2.92 -11.05 9.13
N ALA A 49 2.79 -12.38 9.12
CA ALA A 49 3.93 -13.29 9.21
C ALA A 49 4.83 -13.27 7.96
N LEU A 50 4.36 -12.69 6.84
CA LEU A 50 5.17 -12.46 5.64
C LEU A 50 5.97 -11.15 5.71
N SER A 51 5.75 -10.32 6.73
CA SER A 51 6.49 -9.08 6.91
C SER A 51 7.91 -9.34 7.40
N GLY A 52 8.86 -8.57 6.86
CA GLY A 52 10.24 -8.52 7.37
C GLY A 52 10.43 -7.40 8.39
N GLU A 53 11.65 -7.28 8.91
CA GLU A 53 12.04 -6.18 9.79
C GLU A 53 11.85 -4.82 9.09
N PRO A 54 11.24 -3.82 9.75
CA PRO A 54 11.03 -2.52 9.16
C PRO A 54 12.37 -1.78 8.97
N LEU A 55 12.55 -1.20 7.78
CA LEU A 55 13.72 -0.40 7.43
C LEU A 55 13.61 1.04 7.97
N THR A 56 13.34 1.18 9.27
CA THR A 56 13.09 2.48 9.94
C THR A 56 14.25 2.95 10.80
N THR A 57 15.37 2.21 10.81
CA THR A 57 16.58 2.59 11.55
C THR A 57 17.38 3.66 10.79
N ALA A 58 18.29 4.34 11.49
CA ALA A 58 19.20 5.33 10.91
C ALA A 58 20.13 4.75 9.82
N GLU A 59 20.28 3.42 9.73
CA GLU A 59 21.02 2.77 8.64
C GLU A 59 20.29 2.90 7.30
N TYR A 60 18.94 2.92 7.32
CA TYR A 60 18.10 2.92 6.11
C TYR A 60 17.36 4.23 5.89
N VAL A 61 17.19 5.03 6.94
CA VAL A 61 16.53 6.34 6.87
C VAL A 61 17.60 7.41 6.72
N TRP A 62 17.61 8.07 5.57
CA TRP A 62 18.49 9.21 5.31
C TRP A 62 18.15 10.36 6.27
N THR A 63 19.07 10.67 7.19
CA THR A 63 18.91 11.75 8.17
C THR A 63 19.72 13.00 7.84
N ASP A 64 20.70 12.88 6.95
CA ASP A 64 21.54 14.00 6.56
C ASP A 64 20.77 14.98 5.65
N GLU A 65 21.24 16.22 5.56
CA GLU A 65 20.69 17.15 4.57
C GLU A 65 20.84 16.54 3.17
N PHE A 66 19.81 16.71 2.34
CA PHE A 66 19.86 16.21 0.97
C PHE A 66 21.07 16.83 0.28
N PRO A 67 22.00 16.03 -0.27
CA PRO A 67 23.21 16.57 -0.85
C PRO A 67 22.81 17.45 -2.02
N THR A 68 23.24 18.71 -2.01
CA THR A 68 23.06 19.66 -3.12
C THR A 68 23.99 19.30 -4.28
N GLU A 69 23.98 18.04 -4.70
CA GLU A 69 24.73 17.51 -5.85
C GLU A 69 24.16 18.02 -7.17
N TYR A 70 22.90 18.46 -7.16
CA TYR A 70 22.21 19.06 -8.29
C TYR A 70 21.83 20.49 -7.94
N GLU A 71 22.20 21.45 -8.80
CA GLU A 71 21.59 22.78 -8.75
C GLU A 71 20.09 22.62 -9.03
N VAL A 72 19.26 23.22 -8.17
CA VAL A 72 17.81 23.23 -8.38
C VAL A 72 17.54 23.94 -9.69
N ILE A 73 16.94 23.25 -10.66
CA ILE A 73 16.45 23.89 -11.87
C ILE A 73 15.25 24.74 -11.45
N GLU A 74 15.44 26.06 -11.40
CA GLU A 74 14.33 26.98 -11.20
C GLU A 74 13.29 26.77 -12.29
N ASP A 75 12.02 26.65 -11.86
CA ASP A 75 10.90 26.42 -12.75
C ASP A 75 11.05 25.18 -13.67
N TRP A 76 11.61 24.07 -13.14
CA TRP A 76 11.81 22.80 -13.86
C TRP A 76 10.59 22.28 -14.64
N ARG A 77 9.38 22.75 -14.31
CA ARG A 77 8.14 22.43 -15.04
C ARG A 77 8.06 23.07 -16.42
N ASN A 78 8.76 24.17 -16.65
CA ASN A 78 8.73 24.96 -17.88
C ASN A 78 10.08 25.00 -18.61
N VAL A 79 11.16 24.50 -17.99
CA VAL A 79 12.47 24.40 -18.66
C VAL A 79 12.48 23.18 -19.58
N ARG A 80 13.04 23.35 -20.78
CA ARG A 80 13.16 22.28 -21.78
C ARG A 80 14.37 21.41 -21.43
N ASN A 81 14.16 20.09 -21.33
CA ASN A 81 15.21 19.08 -21.16
C ASN A 81 16.29 19.14 -22.26
#